data_AF-A0AAD7PDF7-F1
#
_entry.id   AF-A0AAD7PDF7-F1
#
_cell.length_a   1.000
_cell.length_b   1.000
_cell.length_c   1.000
_cell.angle_alpha   90.00
_cell.angle_beta   90.00
_cell.angle_gamma   90.00
#
_symmetry.space_group_name_H-M   'P 1'
#
loop_
_entity.id
_entity.type
_entity.pdbx_description
1 polymer ?
#
loop_
_entity_poly.entity_id
_entity_poly.type
_entity_poly.pdbx_seq_one_letter_code
_entity_poly.pdbx_strand_id
1 'polypeptide(L)'
;MVTMAESSPPPTNRPPSKNLITLDETTPWIDYAVQQARLYQKAVNEAVESAIEVSKSQLSQIRSTSSAHFQQTIDSLHDVKSEYDAYEDFLFGKIKEGIVVAASHPMITCGATTAFGLVVLKRPRRFLYYKTLRLFVSEESLLSRADAHLKDLRQSIAVLKSESDKLEKRALHGEEELLRGRTKLRHAGKQIQSVIRSAYKIERQAGGLKDILGELPRVEASRFRSQVSNLASEAKRERNALTKEVTKISNYGISV
;
A
#
# COMPACT_ATOMS: atom_id res chain seq x y z
N MET A 1 23.98 61.66 -28.33
CA MET A 1 25.24 61.06 -28.81
C MET A 1 25.11 59.56 -28.62
N VAL A 2 25.01 58.67 -29.60
CA VAL A 2 25.37 58.65 -31.03
C VAL A 2 24.47 57.58 -31.71
N THR A 3 23.76 58.01 -32.78
CA THR A 3 23.33 57.37 -34.06
C THR A 3 22.99 55.86 -34.17
N MET A 4 21.78 55.49 -34.62
CA MET A 4 21.29 55.16 -36.01
C MET A 4 21.57 53.70 -36.44
N ALA A 5 20.80 52.96 -37.24
CA ALA A 5 19.74 53.19 -38.24
C ALA A 5 18.91 51.85 -38.37
N GLU A 6 17.59 51.82 -38.60
CA GLU A 6 16.90 51.68 -39.92
C GLU A 6 17.00 50.24 -40.52
N SER A 7 15.96 49.50 -40.92
CA SER A 7 14.88 49.78 -41.90
C SER A 7 13.96 48.54 -42.07
N SER A 8 12.70 48.78 -42.50
CA SER A 8 11.61 47.81 -42.84
C SER A 8 11.69 47.29 -44.31
N PRO A 9 10.63 46.70 -44.96
CA PRO A 9 10.02 45.35 -44.91
C PRO A 9 10.06 44.57 -46.29
N PRO A 10 8.99 43.91 -46.82
CA PRO A 10 8.60 42.47 -46.97
C PRO A 10 8.91 41.86 -48.41
N PRO A 11 8.60 40.59 -48.86
CA PRO A 11 7.26 39.96 -49.01
C PRO A 11 7.13 38.39 -48.95
N THR A 12 5.87 37.91 -48.87
CA THR A 12 5.22 36.78 -49.56
C THR A 12 6.01 35.52 -50.01
N ASN A 13 5.59 34.30 -49.58
CA ASN A 13 5.10 33.19 -50.44
C ASN A 13 5.05 31.78 -49.77
N ARG A 14 3.91 31.07 -49.93
CA ARG A 14 3.69 29.60 -49.78
C ARG A 14 4.62 28.80 -50.73
N PRO A 15 4.95 27.48 -50.54
CA PRO A 15 4.02 26.32 -50.67
C PRO A 15 4.54 25.01 -49.96
N PRO A 16 4.21 23.75 -50.38
CA PRO A 16 2.92 23.05 -50.49
C PRO A 16 2.81 21.80 -49.57
N SER A 17 1.59 21.22 -49.57
CA SER A 17 1.23 19.79 -49.45
C SER A 17 1.75 18.94 -48.29
N LYS A 18 0.79 18.38 -47.53
CA LYS A 18 0.80 16.95 -47.14
C LYS A 18 -0.61 16.51 -46.73
N ASN A 19 -1.30 15.94 -47.72
CA ASN A 19 -2.23 14.82 -47.63
C ASN A 19 -2.94 14.64 -46.28
N LEU A 20 -4.16 15.17 -46.21
CA LEU A 20 -5.22 14.64 -45.36
C LEU A 20 -5.55 13.22 -45.83
N ILE A 21 -4.79 12.25 -45.37
CA ILE A 21 -5.23 10.85 -45.28
C ILE A 21 -5.05 10.48 -43.83
N THR A 22 -5.99 10.89 -42.99
CA THR A 22 -6.09 10.41 -41.61
C THR A 22 -7.53 10.56 -41.17
N LEU A 23 -7.98 9.55 -40.42
CA LEU A 23 -9.09 9.59 -39.47
C LEU A 23 -10.47 9.06 -39.96
N ASP A 24 -10.50 7.95 -40.71
CA ASP A 24 -11.79 7.24 -40.90
C ASP A 24 -11.74 5.71 -40.79
N GLU A 25 -10.55 5.08 -40.77
CA GLU A 25 -10.45 3.60 -40.73
C GLU A 25 -9.94 3.05 -39.38
N THR A 26 -9.69 3.91 -38.38
CA THR A 26 -9.26 3.50 -37.03
C THR A 26 -10.29 3.81 -35.94
N THR A 27 -11.44 4.37 -36.31
CA THR A 27 -12.60 4.66 -35.45
C THR A 27 -13.43 3.42 -35.04
N PRO A 28 -13.57 2.33 -35.84
CA PRO A 28 -14.51 1.26 -35.49
C PRO A 28 -14.11 0.43 -34.26
N TRP A 29 -12.81 0.16 -34.07
CA TRP A 29 -12.34 -0.65 -32.94
C TRP A 29 -12.32 0.13 -31.62
N ILE A 30 -12.12 1.46 -31.69
CA ILE A 30 -12.18 2.36 -30.53
C ILE A 30 -13.63 2.44 -30.05
N ASP A 31 -14.58 2.61 -30.98
CA ASP A 31 -16.00 2.69 -30.63
C ASP A 31 -16.51 1.35 -30.07
N TYR A 32 -16.07 0.23 -30.64
CA TYR A 32 -16.32 -1.10 -30.10
C TYR A 32 -15.74 -1.29 -28.69
N ALA A 33 -14.49 -0.88 -28.46
CA ALA A 33 -13.85 -0.97 -27.13
C ALA A 33 -14.54 -0.07 -26.09
N VAL A 34 -14.99 1.12 -26.48
CA VAL A 34 -15.75 2.03 -25.61
C VAL A 34 -17.12 1.46 -25.29
N GLN A 35 -17.80 0.84 -26.26
CA GLN A 35 -19.10 0.21 -26.05
C GLN A 35 -18.98 -1.02 -25.14
N GLN A 36 -17.94 -1.83 -25.32
CA GLN A 36 -17.66 -2.97 -24.47
C GLN A 36 -17.24 -2.54 -23.04
N ALA A 37 -16.45 -1.48 -22.90
CA ALA A 37 -16.14 -0.89 -21.59
C ALA A 37 -17.40 -0.37 -20.87
N ARG A 38 -18.35 0.24 -21.60
CA ARG A 38 -19.63 0.67 -21.02
C ARG A 38 -20.50 -0.52 -20.58
N LEU A 39 -20.51 -1.62 -21.30
CA LEU A 39 -21.23 -2.84 -20.90
C LEU A 39 -20.62 -3.45 -19.65
N TYR A 40 -19.29 -3.55 -19.58
CA TYR A 40 -18.60 -4.02 -18.36
C TYR A 40 -18.83 -3.09 -17.17
N GLN A 41 -18.81 -1.77 -17.39
CA GLN A 41 -19.09 -0.80 -16.32
C GLN A 41 -20.52 -0.96 -15.78
N LYS A 42 -21.50 -1.18 -16.66
CA LYS A 42 -22.90 -1.45 -16.24
C LYS A 42 -23.02 -2.77 -15.48
N ALA A 43 -22.43 -3.84 -16.00
CA ALA A 43 -22.45 -5.15 -15.34
C ALA A 43 -21.78 -5.11 -13.96
N VAL A 44 -20.67 -4.38 -13.83
CA VAL A 44 -20.00 -4.17 -12.53
C VAL A 44 -20.87 -3.36 -11.59
N ASN A 45 -21.51 -2.28 -12.05
CA ASN A 45 -22.40 -1.49 -11.21
C ASN A 45 -23.62 -2.28 -10.74
N GLU A 46 -24.24 -3.10 -11.60
CA GLU A 46 -25.37 -3.97 -11.23
C GLU A 46 -24.94 -5.08 -10.26
N ALA A 47 -23.74 -5.66 -10.45
CA ALA A 47 -23.17 -6.63 -9.52
C ALA A 47 -22.86 -6.02 -8.13
N VAL A 48 -22.39 -4.78 -8.10
CA VAL A 48 -22.13 -4.04 -6.86
C VAL A 48 -23.44 -3.72 -6.14
N GLU A 49 -24.46 -3.22 -6.84
CA GLU A 49 -25.75 -2.88 -6.22
C GLU A 49 -26.45 -4.13 -5.67
N SER A 50 -26.46 -5.23 -6.44
CA SER A 50 -27.02 -6.50 -5.96
C SER A 50 -26.25 -7.07 -4.76
N ALA A 51 -24.91 -6.97 -4.73
CA ALA A 51 -24.12 -7.36 -3.56
C ALA A 51 -24.42 -6.49 -2.32
N ILE A 52 -24.68 -5.20 -2.52
CA ILE A 52 -25.08 -4.28 -1.45
C ILE A 52 -26.47 -4.66 -0.92
N GLU A 53 -27.44 -4.96 -1.78
CA GLU A 53 -28.77 -5.39 -1.37
C GLU A 53 -28.75 -6.74 -0.63
N VAL A 54 -27.98 -7.72 -1.13
CA VAL A 54 -27.78 -9.01 -0.46
C VAL A 54 -27.09 -8.83 0.90
N SER A 55 -26.12 -7.92 1.00
CA SER A 55 -25.47 -7.62 2.28
C SER A 55 -26.43 -6.96 3.27
N LYS A 56 -27.29 -6.05 2.80
CA LYS A 56 -28.32 -5.40 3.63
C LYS A 56 -29.37 -6.40 4.11
N SER A 57 -29.80 -7.34 3.26
CA SER A 57 -30.78 -8.37 3.63
C SER A 57 -30.20 -9.42 4.59
N GLN A 58 -28.95 -9.85 4.39
CA GLN A 58 -28.23 -10.70 5.33
C GLN A 58 -28.05 -10.02 6.69
N LEU A 59 -27.67 -8.73 6.70
CA LEU A 59 -27.53 -7.97 7.95
C LEU A 59 -28.86 -7.74 8.66
N SER A 60 -29.96 -7.48 7.93
CA SER A 60 -31.28 -7.35 8.53
C SER A 60 -31.76 -8.68 9.12
N GLN A 61 -31.47 -9.80 8.45
CA GLN A 61 -31.77 -11.15 8.92
C GLN A 61 -30.92 -11.56 10.14
N ILE A 62 -29.63 -11.21 10.18
CA ILE A 62 -28.77 -11.41 11.36
C ILE A 62 -29.26 -10.55 12.52
N ARG A 63 -29.64 -9.29 12.26
CA ARG A 63 -30.18 -8.39 13.27
C ARG A 63 -31.47 -8.94 13.89
N SER A 64 -32.41 -9.41 13.07
CA SER A 64 -33.68 -9.97 13.58
C SER A 64 -33.46 -11.29 14.34
N THR A 65 -32.58 -12.16 13.83
CA THR A 65 -32.26 -13.45 14.49
C THR A 65 -31.50 -13.23 15.81
N SER A 66 -30.54 -12.30 15.82
CA SER A 66 -29.79 -11.95 17.03
C SER A 66 -30.69 -11.29 18.08
N SER A 67 -31.64 -10.43 17.69
CA SER A 67 -32.58 -9.85 18.65
C SER A 67 -33.49 -10.91 19.28
N ALA A 68 -33.93 -11.92 18.53
CA ALA A 68 -34.74 -12.99 19.08
C ALA A 68 -33.97 -13.84 20.11
N HIS A 69 -32.72 -14.19 19.83
CA HIS A 69 -31.86 -14.91 20.78
C HIS A 69 -31.47 -14.06 22.00
N PHE A 70 -31.32 -12.75 21.82
CA PHE A 70 -31.07 -11.83 22.93
C PHE A 70 -32.29 -11.73 23.85
N GLN A 71 -33.49 -11.62 23.28
CA GLN A 71 -34.74 -11.64 24.02
C GLN A 71 -34.89 -12.96 24.80
N GLN A 72 -34.61 -14.10 24.16
CA GLN A 72 -34.64 -15.42 24.81
C GLN A 72 -33.65 -15.51 25.98
N THR A 73 -32.45 -14.92 25.84
CA THR A 73 -31.45 -14.89 26.92
C THR A 73 -31.92 -14.00 28.08
N ILE A 74 -32.57 -12.88 27.78
CA ILE A 74 -33.17 -12.00 28.81
C ILE A 74 -34.29 -12.73 29.54
N ASP A 75 -35.15 -13.46 28.83
CA ASP A 75 -36.25 -14.20 29.43
C ASP A 75 -35.73 -15.34 30.31
N SER A 76 -34.71 -16.09 29.88
CA SER A 76 -34.04 -17.10 30.72
C SER A 76 -33.35 -16.50 31.94
N LEU A 77 -32.80 -15.28 31.83
CA LEU A 77 -32.23 -14.58 32.99
C LEU A 77 -33.32 -14.18 33.98
N HIS A 78 -34.49 -13.74 33.50
CA HIS A 78 -35.63 -13.43 34.35
C HIS A 78 -36.14 -14.69 35.07
N ASP A 79 -36.16 -15.84 34.41
CA ASP A 79 -36.56 -17.12 34.99
C ASP A 79 -35.60 -17.56 36.11
N VAL A 80 -34.29 -17.49 35.86
CA VAL A 80 -33.25 -17.74 36.88
C VAL A 80 -33.35 -16.74 38.03
N LYS A 81 -33.71 -15.48 37.76
CA LYS A 81 -33.95 -14.50 38.81
C LYS A 81 -35.14 -14.91 39.69
N SER A 82 -36.26 -15.33 39.12
CA SER A 82 -37.39 -15.81 39.91
C SER A 82 -37.07 -17.08 40.71
N GLU A 83 -36.28 -18.01 40.14
CA GLU A 83 -35.78 -19.16 40.90
C GLU A 83 -34.85 -18.72 42.04
N TYR A 84 -33.97 -17.73 41.79
CA TYR A 84 -33.09 -17.17 42.81
C TYR A 84 -33.88 -16.49 43.93
N ASP A 85 -34.92 -15.72 43.61
CA ASP A 85 -35.80 -15.06 44.57
C ASP A 85 -36.49 -16.10 45.47
N ALA A 86 -36.91 -17.26 44.92
CA ALA A 86 -37.50 -18.35 45.70
C ALA A 86 -36.48 -19.02 46.66
N TYR A 87 -35.24 -19.20 46.22
CA TYR A 87 -34.16 -19.69 47.09
C TYR A 87 -33.76 -18.66 48.14
N GLU A 88 -33.76 -17.38 47.77
CA GLU A 88 -33.50 -16.24 48.64
C GLU A 88 -34.54 -16.18 49.76
N ASP A 89 -35.83 -16.31 49.44
CA ASP A 89 -36.91 -16.37 50.42
C ASP A 89 -36.81 -17.57 51.37
N PHE A 90 -36.39 -18.74 50.87
CA PHE A 90 -36.15 -19.91 51.72
C PHE A 90 -34.95 -19.70 52.66
N LEU A 91 -33.85 -19.15 52.13
CA LEU A 91 -32.65 -18.82 52.91
C LEU A 91 -32.94 -17.76 53.96
N PHE A 92 -33.61 -16.66 53.62
CA PHE A 92 -34.00 -15.62 54.57
C PHE A 92 -35.06 -16.11 55.55
N GLY A 93 -35.96 -16.98 55.14
CA GLY A 93 -36.90 -17.68 56.04
C GLY A 93 -36.16 -18.50 57.09
N LYS A 94 -35.17 -19.29 56.67
CA LYS A 94 -34.32 -20.09 57.56
C LYS A 94 -33.38 -19.24 58.43
N ILE A 95 -32.89 -18.12 57.91
CA ILE A 95 -32.12 -17.15 58.69
C ILE A 95 -33.02 -16.48 59.73
N LYS A 96 -34.27 -16.17 59.41
CA LYS A 96 -35.25 -15.59 60.34
C LYS A 96 -35.62 -16.57 61.46
N GLU A 97 -35.86 -17.84 61.12
CA GLU A 97 -35.97 -18.92 62.12
C GLU A 97 -34.69 -19.04 62.95
N GLY A 98 -33.53 -18.97 62.30
CA GLY A 98 -32.21 -18.98 62.93
C GLY A 98 -31.94 -17.77 63.84
N ILE A 99 -32.51 -16.60 63.56
CA ILE A 99 -32.44 -15.38 64.40
C ILE A 99 -33.29 -15.58 65.66
N VAL A 100 -34.46 -16.22 65.54
CA VAL A 100 -35.29 -16.60 66.69
C VAL A 100 -34.57 -17.64 67.56
N VAL A 101 -33.85 -18.58 66.95
CA VAL A 101 -32.99 -19.55 67.67
C VAL A 101 -31.74 -18.88 68.24
N ALA A 102 -31.14 -17.91 67.56
CA ALA A 102 -29.98 -17.15 68.01
C ALA A 102 -30.24 -16.30 69.25
N ALA A 103 -31.46 -15.78 69.40
CA ALA A 103 -31.87 -15.06 70.60
C ALA A 103 -31.72 -15.91 71.88
N SER A 104 -31.73 -17.24 71.76
CA SER A 104 -31.50 -18.17 72.87
C SER A 104 -30.02 -18.44 73.19
N HIS A 105 -29.08 -18.16 72.27
CA HIS A 105 -27.64 -18.44 72.43
C HIS A 105 -26.74 -17.28 71.93
N PRO A 106 -26.78 -16.11 72.59
CA PRO A 106 -26.19 -14.86 72.08
C PRO A 106 -24.67 -14.88 71.83
N MET A 107 -23.90 -15.70 72.56
CA MET A 107 -22.44 -15.74 72.43
C MET A 107 -21.96 -16.48 71.15
N ILE A 108 -22.66 -17.53 70.74
CA ILE A 108 -22.30 -18.33 69.55
C ILE A 108 -22.72 -17.59 68.28
N THR A 109 -23.88 -16.92 68.30
CA THR A 109 -24.40 -16.20 67.15
C THR A 109 -23.59 -14.94 66.83
N CYS A 110 -23.06 -14.23 67.84
CA CYS A 110 -22.19 -13.06 67.61
C CYS A 110 -20.92 -13.44 66.82
N GLY A 111 -20.32 -14.60 67.12
CA GLY A 111 -19.17 -15.12 66.36
C GLY A 111 -19.53 -15.53 64.94
N ALA A 112 -20.62 -16.27 64.76
CA ALA A 112 -21.07 -16.75 63.46
C ALA A 112 -21.48 -15.61 62.51
N THR A 113 -22.23 -14.61 63.01
CA THR A 113 -22.67 -13.45 62.22
C THR A 113 -21.51 -12.56 61.79
N THR A 114 -20.50 -12.39 62.65
CA THR A 114 -19.29 -11.62 62.30
C THR A 114 -18.45 -12.33 61.22
N ALA A 115 -18.29 -13.65 61.33
CA ALA A 115 -17.57 -14.45 60.33
C ALA A 115 -18.30 -14.49 58.97
N PHE A 116 -19.62 -14.71 58.97
CA PHE A 116 -20.43 -14.63 57.76
C PHE A 116 -20.47 -13.22 57.18
N GLY A 117 -20.52 -12.19 58.03
CA GLY A 117 -20.45 -10.79 57.62
C GLY A 117 -19.18 -10.48 56.81
N LEU A 118 -18.02 -10.98 57.24
CA LEU A 118 -16.76 -10.81 56.50
C LEU A 118 -16.73 -11.52 55.14
N VAL A 119 -17.47 -12.62 54.97
CA VAL A 119 -17.56 -13.36 53.70
C VAL A 119 -18.58 -12.74 52.74
N VAL A 120 -19.73 -12.29 53.27
CA VAL A 120 -20.85 -11.75 52.48
C VAL A 120 -20.59 -10.30 52.05
N LEU A 121 -19.91 -9.50 52.87
CA LEU A 121 -19.58 -8.11 52.52
C LEU A 121 -18.61 -8.08 51.31
N LYS A 122 -19.04 -7.38 50.24
CA LYS A 122 -18.36 -7.34 48.93
C LYS A 122 -16.89 -6.87 48.98
N ARG A 123 -16.54 -6.01 49.94
CA ARG A 123 -15.19 -5.44 50.10
C ARG A 123 -14.19 -6.38 50.79
N PRO A 124 -14.47 -6.94 51.99
CA PRO A 124 -13.57 -7.89 52.64
C PRO A 124 -13.37 -9.19 51.86
N ARG A 125 -14.41 -9.69 51.17
CA ARG A 125 -14.28 -10.85 50.26
C ARG A 125 -13.21 -10.64 49.19
N ARG A 126 -13.24 -9.47 48.54
CA ARG A 126 -12.28 -9.10 47.49
C ARG A 126 -10.86 -8.94 48.05
N PHE A 127 -10.74 -8.36 49.24
CA PHE A 127 -9.46 -8.23 49.94
C PHE A 127 -8.84 -9.58 50.30
N LEU A 128 -9.62 -10.49 50.89
CA LEU A 128 -9.15 -11.83 51.24
C LEU A 128 -8.74 -12.62 49.99
N TYR A 129 -9.54 -12.58 48.93
CA TYR A 129 -9.25 -13.26 47.67
C TYR A 129 -7.93 -12.81 47.03
N TYR A 130 -7.68 -11.50 46.93
CA TYR A 130 -6.41 -11.03 46.36
C TYR A 130 -5.21 -11.26 47.27
N LYS A 131 -5.40 -11.24 48.60
CA LYS A 131 -4.33 -11.49 49.55
C LYS A 131 -3.92 -12.96 49.56
N THR A 132 -4.89 -13.89 49.47
CA THR A 132 -4.58 -15.33 49.37
C THR A 132 -3.94 -15.66 48.04
N LEU A 133 -4.46 -15.16 46.91
CA LEU A 133 -3.82 -15.32 45.60
C LEU A 133 -2.37 -14.83 45.59
N ARG A 134 -2.10 -13.68 46.22
CA ARG A 134 -0.74 -13.13 46.33
C ARG A 134 0.18 -13.98 47.22
N LEU A 135 -0.35 -14.66 48.24
CA LEU A 135 0.40 -15.58 49.09
C LEU A 135 0.73 -16.91 48.38
N PHE A 136 -0.08 -17.32 47.40
CA PHE A 136 0.16 -18.51 46.58
C PHE A 136 1.12 -18.27 45.39
N VAL A 137 1.51 -17.02 45.11
CA VAL A 137 2.58 -16.71 44.15
C VAL A 137 3.91 -16.82 44.89
N SER A 138 4.60 -17.95 44.73
CA SER A 138 5.95 -18.12 45.28
C SER A 138 6.94 -17.23 44.54
N GLU A 139 7.88 -16.64 45.29
CA GLU A 139 8.95 -15.82 44.71
C GLU A 139 9.77 -16.61 43.67
N GLU A 140 9.95 -17.90 43.90
CA GLU A 140 10.61 -18.83 42.98
C GLU A 140 9.87 -18.99 41.64
N SER A 141 8.53 -18.97 41.64
CA SER A 141 7.73 -19.03 40.40
C SER A 141 7.87 -17.75 39.57
N LEU A 142 8.02 -16.59 40.23
CA LEU A 142 8.27 -15.31 39.55
C LEU A 142 9.69 -15.25 38.99
N LEU A 143 10.68 -15.72 39.74
CA LEU A 143 12.08 -15.77 39.29
C LEU A 143 12.26 -16.74 38.12
N SER A 144 11.72 -17.96 38.21
CA SER A 144 11.77 -18.92 37.11
C SER A 144 11.05 -18.43 35.85
N ARG A 145 9.94 -17.71 36.00
CA ARG A 145 9.26 -17.04 34.87
C ARG A 145 10.10 -15.91 34.28
N ALA A 146 10.74 -15.10 35.11
CA ALA A 146 11.64 -14.04 34.66
C ALA A 146 12.85 -14.64 33.90
N ASP A 147 13.43 -15.73 34.39
CA ASP A 147 14.52 -16.45 33.73
C ASP A 147 14.11 -17.05 32.39
N ALA A 148 12.90 -17.62 32.30
CA ALA A 148 12.35 -18.11 31.03
C ALA A 148 12.21 -16.96 30.02
N HIS A 149 11.64 -15.82 30.43
CA HIS A 149 11.52 -14.65 29.56
C HIS A 149 12.89 -14.08 29.14
N LEU A 150 13.90 -14.09 30.03
CA LEU A 150 15.26 -13.67 29.68
C LEU A 150 15.91 -14.60 28.66
N LYS A 151 15.67 -15.91 28.76
CA LYS A 151 16.17 -16.89 27.78
C LYS A 151 15.52 -16.68 26.41
N ASP A 152 14.20 -16.50 26.37
CA ASP A 152 13.47 -16.21 25.13
C ASP A 152 13.96 -14.92 24.48
N LEU A 153 14.14 -13.85 25.29
CA LEU A 153 14.67 -12.58 24.81
C LEU A 153 16.10 -12.73 24.27
N ARG A 154 16.98 -13.44 24.98
CA ARG A 154 18.35 -13.72 24.49
C ARG A 154 18.35 -14.48 23.18
N GLN A 155 17.46 -15.48 23.03
CA GLN A 155 17.31 -16.21 21.79
C GLN A 155 16.84 -15.30 20.65
N SER A 156 15.84 -14.45 20.90
CA SER A 156 15.35 -13.49 19.89
C SER A 156 16.44 -12.49 19.46
N ILE A 157 17.25 -12.00 20.40
CA ILE A 157 18.39 -11.11 20.10
C ILE A 157 19.45 -11.84 19.27
N ALA A 158 19.73 -13.11 19.56
CA ALA A 158 20.69 -13.90 18.79
C ALA A 158 20.23 -14.12 17.34
N VAL A 159 18.95 -14.43 17.15
CA VAL A 159 18.34 -14.53 15.81
C VAL A 159 18.43 -13.18 15.09
N LEU A 160 18.00 -12.10 15.74
CA LEU A 160 18.03 -10.74 15.18
C LEU A 160 19.44 -10.33 14.77
N LYS A 161 20.46 -10.64 15.57
CA LYS A 161 21.87 -10.35 15.24
C LYS A 161 22.34 -11.13 14.01
N SER A 162 21.97 -12.40 13.90
CA SER A 162 22.33 -13.20 12.73
C SER A 162 21.61 -12.73 11.46
N GLU A 163 20.39 -12.23 11.59
CA GLU A 163 19.61 -11.66 10.49
C GLU A 163 20.14 -10.28 10.09
N SER A 164 20.50 -9.43 11.06
CA SER A 164 21.10 -8.13 10.79
C SER A 164 22.41 -8.27 10.02
N ASP A 165 23.30 -9.19 10.44
CA ASP A 165 24.57 -9.42 9.75
C ASP A 165 24.36 -9.90 8.30
N LYS A 166 23.32 -10.70 8.05
CA LYS A 166 22.97 -11.16 6.70
C LYS A 166 22.40 -10.02 5.85
N LEU A 167 21.53 -9.20 6.43
CA LEU A 167 20.93 -8.06 5.74
C LEU A 167 21.97 -6.98 5.42
N GLU A 168 22.90 -6.71 6.34
CA GLU A 168 24.00 -5.79 6.14
C GLU A 168 24.88 -6.23 4.96
N LYS A 169 25.28 -7.51 4.92
CA LYS A 169 26.05 -8.06 3.78
C LYS A 169 25.32 -7.94 2.45
N ARG A 170 24.00 -8.17 2.44
CA ARG A 170 23.18 -8.01 1.23
C ARG A 170 23.09 -6.54 0.81
N ALA A 171 22.96 -5.62 1.76
CA ALA A 171 22.90 -4.18 1.49
C ALA A 171 24.23 -3.68 0.90
N LEU A 172 25.37 -4.05 1.50
CA LEU A 172 26.71 -3.71 1.00
C LEU A 172 26.94 -4.27 -0.41
N HIS A 173 26.52 -5.52 -0.65
CA HIS A 173 26.63 -6.12 -1.97
C HIS A 173 25.77 -5.39 -3.01
N GLY A 174 24.52 -5.05 -2.68
CA GLY A 174 23.65 -4.27 -3.55
C GLY A 174 24.18 -2.85 -3.83
N GLU A 175 24.84 -2.22 -2.85
CA GLU A 175 25.52 -0.94 -3.03
C GLU A 175 26.69 -1.04 -4.03
N GLU A 176 27.53 -2.06 -3.89
CA GLU A 176 28.65 -2.28 -4.81
C GLU A 176 28.16 -2.52 -6.25
N GLU A 177 27.12 -3.34 -6.42
CA GLU A 177 26.50 -3.58 -7.73
C GLU A 177 25.88 -2.31 -8.32
N LEU A 178 25.23 -1.48 -7.51
CA LEU A 178 24.69 -0.18 -7.94
C LEU A 178 25.81 0.74 -8.40
N LEU A 179 26.87 0.91 -7.60
CA LEU A 179 28.02 1.75 -7.94
C LEU A 179 28.69 1.28 -9.24
N ARG A 180 28.86 -0.04 -9.40
CA ARG A 180 29.40 -0.64 -10.63
C ARG A 180 28.44 -0.47 -11.82
N GLY A 181 27.14 -0.60 -11.61
CA GLY A 181 26.11 -0.35 -12.63
C GLY A 181 26.11 1.11 -13.08
N ARG A 182 26.17 2.05 -12.13
CA ARG A 182 26.23 3.50 -12.38
C ARG A 182 27.46 3.89 -13.19
N THR A 183 28.63 3.34 -12.89
CA THR A 183 29.85 3.61 -13.67
C THR A 183 29.77 3.03 -15.09
N LYS A 184 29.22 1.83 -15.26
CA LYS A 184 28.95 1.24 -16.59
C LYS A 184 27.97 2.08 -17.40
N LEU A 185 26.87 2.52 -16.81
CA LEU A 185 25.88 3.40 -17.46
C LEU A 185 26.50 4.74 -17.87
N ARG A 186 27.32 5.33 -17.00
CA ARG A 186 28.06 6.56 -17.33
C ARG A 186 29.00 6.36 -18.51
N HIS A 187 29.74 5.25 -18.54
CA HIS A 187 30.66 4.95 -19.63
C HIS A 187 29.91 4.71 -20.96
N ALA A 188 28.85 3.90 -20.93
CA ALA A 188 27.99 3.66 -22.08
C ALA A 188 27.34 4.96 -22.58
N GLY A 189 26.85 5.80 -21.67
CA GLY A 189 26.32 7.12 -22.01
C GLY A 189 27.33 7.97 -22.78
N LYS A 190 28.60 8.02 -22.32
CA LYS A 190 29.66 8.77 -23.02
C LYS A 190 29.95 8.22 -24.42
N GLN A 191 29.95 6.89 -24.56
CA GLN A 191 30.09 6.26 -25.88
C GLN A 191 28.92 6.64 -26.80
N ILE A 192 27.68 6.58 -26.31
CA ILE A 192 26.49 6.99 -27.07
C ILE A 192 26.59 8.47 -27.44
N GLN A 193 27.02 9.35 -26.54
CA GLN A 193 27.21 10.77 -26.83
C GLN A 193 28.26 11.00 -27.93
N SER A 194 29.34 10.21 -27.95
CA SER A 194 30.32 10.21 -29.03
C SER A 194 29.68 9.83 -30.37
N VAL A 195 28.88 8.76 -30.39
CA VAL A 195 28.15 8.31 -31.59
C VAL A 195 27.11 9.34 -32.04
N ILE A 196 26.42 10.02 -31.13
CA ILE A 196 25.51 11.13 -31.46
C ILE A 196 26.27 12.25 -32.19
N ARG A 197 27.49 12.59 -31.72
CA ARG A 197 28.32 13.62 -32.36
C ARG A 197 28.80 13.17 -33.75
N SER A 198 29.15 11.91 -33.94
CA SER A 198 29.54 11.40 -35.26
C SER A 198 28.35 11.35 -36.22
N ALA A 199 27.19 10.85 -35.77
CA ALA A 199 25.94 10.87 -36.53
C ALA A 199 25.53 12.30 -36.92
N TYR A 200 25.70 13.27 -36.02
CA TYR A 200 25.45 14.68 -36.31
C TYR A 200 26.38 15.23 -37.41
N LYS A 201 27.66 14.86 -37.40
CA LYS A 201 28.61 15.24 -38.47
C LYS A 201 28.20 14.62 -39.81
N ILE A 202 27.81 13.35 -39.84
CA ILE A 202 27.35 12.66 -41.04
C ILE A 202 26.08 13.33 -41.59
N GLU A 203 25.10 13.61 -40.72
CA GLU A 203 23.87 14.33 -41.09
C GLU A 203 24.20 15.70 -41.71
N ARG A 204 25.16 16.44 -41.15
CA ARG A 204 25.58 17.74 -41.68
C ARG A 204 26.31 17.63 -43.01
N GLN A 205 27.20 16.67 -43.17
CA GLN A 205 27.91 16.43 -44.43
C GLN A 205 26.93 15.98 -45.54
N ALA A 206 26.00 15.09 -45.22
CA ALA A 206 24.96 14.66 -46.14
C ALA A 206 24.01 15.81 -46.51
N GLY A 207 23.64 16.66 -45.54
CA GLY A 207 22.86 17.87 -45.80
C GLY A 207 23.58 18.83 -46.77
N GLY A 208 24.85 19.16 -46.49
CA GLY A 208 25.63 20.02 -47.38
C GLY A 208 25.83 19.43 -48.78
N LEU A 209 26.07 18.11 -48.88
CA LEU A 209 26.17 17.44 -50.18
C LEU A 209 24.84 17.47 -50.95
N LYS A 210 23.71 17.31 -50.25
CA LYS A 210 22.38 17.44 -50.85
C LYS A 210 22.14 18.85 -51.39
N ASP A 211 22.58 19.87 -50.67
CA ASP A 211 22.44 21.27 -51.09
C ASP A 211 23.25 21.56 -52.36
N ILE A 212 24.51 21.12 -52.41
CA ILE A 212 25.38 21.22 -53.62
C ILE A 212 24.75 20.46 -54.79
N LEU A 213 24.30 19.22 -54.57
CA LEU A 213 23.64 18.45 -55.62
C LEU A 213 22.36 19.13 -56.10
N GLY A 214 21.70 19.92 -55.25
CA GLY A 214 20.51 20.73 -55.58
C GLY A 214 20.73 21.75 -56.68
N GLU A 215 21.96 22.27 -56.83
CA GLU A 215 22.31 23.28 -57.84
C GLU A 215 22.54 22.68 -59.24
N LEU A 216 22.84 21.38 -59.35
CA LEU A 216 23.13 20.74 -60.64
C LEU A 216 21.84 20.33 -61.39
N PRO A 217 21.56 20.86 -62.60
CA PRO A 217 20.34 20.53 -63.35
C PRO A 217 20.35 19.15 -64.05
N ARG A 218 21.25 18.22 -63.70
CA ARG A 218 21.40 16.92 -64.37
C ARG A 218 20.57 15.81 -63.73
N VAL A 219 20.07 14.89 -64.57
CA VAL A 219 19.29 13.71 -64.15
C VAL A 219 20.08 12.81 -63.19
N GLU A 220 21.37 12.61 -63.42
CA GLU A 220 22.24 11.80 -62.54
C GLU A 220 22.32 12.37 -61.12
N ALA A 221 22.31 13.71 -60.97
CA ALA A 221 22.30 14.36 -59.66
C ALA A 221 21.01 14.05 -58.88
N SER A 222 19.88 13.83 -59.57
CA SER A 222 18.60 13.51 -58.90
C SER A 222 18.66 12.17 -58.14
N ARG A 223 19.37 11.16 -58.68
CA ARG A 223 19.55 9.87 -58.02
C ARG A 223 20.43 9.99 -56.78
N PHE A 224 21.50 10.78 -56.85
CA PHE A 224 22.35 11.05 -55.69
C PHE A 224 21.62 11.89 -54.63
N ARG A 225 20.78 12.86 -55.03
CA ARG A 225 19.96 13.65 -54.09
C ARG A 225 19.05 12.77 -53.24
N SER A 226 18.39 11.77 -53.84
CA SER A 226 17.50 10.88 -53.09
C SER A 226 18.29 9.98 -52.14
N GLN A 227 19.41 9.42 -52.58
CA GLN A 227 20.30 8.61 -51.74
C GLN A 227 20.86 9.40 -50.54
N VAL A 228 21.39 10.60 -50.79
CA VAL A 228 21.94 11.46 -49.74
C VAL A 228 20.84 11.96 -48.79
N SER A 229 19.66 12.28 -49.31
CA SER A 229 18.52 12.67 -48.47
C SER A 229 18.04 11.53 -47.58
N ASN A 230 18.03 10.29 -48.08
CA ASN A 230 17.68 9.11 -47.30
C ASN A 230 18.73 8.90 -46.20
N LEU A 231 20.01 8.94 -46.53
CA LEU A 231 21.12 8.80 -45.58
C LEU A 231 21.09 9.86 -44.47
N ALA A 232 20.84 11.13 -44.83
CA ALA A 232 20.69 12.21 -43.86
C ALA A 232 19.49 11.97 -42.92
N SER A 233 18.37 11.48 -43.46
CA SER A 233 17.17 11.20 -42.68
C SER A 233 17.37 10.01 -41.74
N GLU A 234 18.11 8.99 -42.16
CA GLU A 234 18.47 7.82 -41.36
C GLU A 234 19.40 8.21 -40.23
N ALA A 235 20.49 8.92 -40.52
CA ALA A 235 21.40 9.46 -39.51
C ALA A 235 20.69 10.32 -38.47
N LYS A 236 19.74 11.16 -38.89
CA LYS A 236 18.90 11.97 -37.99
C LYS A 236 17.98 11.13 -37.11
N ARG A 237 17.37 10.07 -37.65
CA ARG A 237 16.51 9.15 -36.89
C ARG A 237 17.32 8.41 -35.82
N GLU A 238 18.45 7.83 -36.20
CA GLU A 238 19.37 7.14 -35.30
C GLU A 238 19.89 8.07 -34.20
N ARG A 239 20.34 9.27 -34.56
CA ARG A 239 20.77 10.30 -33.60
C ARG A 239 19.66 10.63 -32.59
N ASN A 240 18.43 10.82 -33.05
CA ASN A 240 17.30 11.12 -32.16
C ASN A 240 16.94 9.93 -31.26
N ALA A 241 17.06 8.69 -31.74
CA ALA A 241 16.88 7.49 -30.92
C ALA A 241 17.94 7.40 -29.81
N LEU A 242 19.22 7.55 -30.17
CA LEU A 242 20.33 7.56 -29.22
C LEU A 242 20.22 8.71 -28.20
N THR A 243 19.77 9.88 -28.65
CA THR A 243 19.55 11.03 -27.75
C THR A 243 18.51 10.72 -26.69
N LYS A 244 17.41 10.03 -27.04
CA LYS A 244 16.40 9.59 -26.06
C LYS A 244 16.99 8.65 -25.01
N GLU A 245 17.85 7.72 -25.42
CA GLU A 245 18.51 6.81 -24.48
C GLU A 245 19.47 7.54 -23.53
N VAL A 246 20.24 8.52 -24.03
CA VAL A 246 21.09 9.37 -23.16
C VAL A 246 20.24 10.19 -22.19
N THR A 247 19.10 10.73 -22.63
CA THR A 247 18.19 11.45 -21.73
C THR A 247 17.63 10.53 -20.64
N LYS A 248 17.32 9.26 -20.95
CA LYS A 248 16.93 8.28 -19.93
C LYS A 248 18.04 8.09 -18.89
N ILE A 249 19.30 7.93 -19.33
CA ILE A 249 20.46 7.80 -18.43
C ILE A 249 20.60 9.05 -17.53
N SER A 250 20.43 10.25 -18.11
CA SER A 250 20.49 11.50 -17.36
C SER A 250 19.35 11.64 -16.35
N ASN A 251 18.14 11.17 -16.66
CA ASN A 251 16.98 11.20 -15.75
C ASN A 251 17.19 10.34 -14.51
N TYR A 252 18.06 9.33 -14.56
CA TYR A 252 18.49 8.56 -13.38
C TYR A 252 19.54 9.31 -12.51
N GLY A 253 19.82 10.59 -12.78
CA GLY A 253 20.82 11.39 -12.03
C GLY A 253 22.28 11.01 -12.37
N ILE A 254 22.51 10.37 -13.51
CA ILE A 254 23.84 10.01 -13.98
C ILE A 254 24.29 11.05 -15.00
N SER A 255 25.29 11.87 -14.64
CA SER A 255 25.90 12.82 -15.56
C SER A 255 26.71 12.09 -16.63
N VAL A 256 26.26 12.18 -17.87
CA VAL A 256 26.93 11.63 -19.06
C VAL A 256 27.90 12.65 -19.64
#